data_AF-A0A419DC46-F1
#
_entry.id   AF-A0A419DC46-F1
#
_cell.length_a   1.000
_cell.length_b   1.000
_cell.length_c   1.000
_cell.angle_alpha   90.00
_cell.angle_beta   90.00
_cell.angle_gamma   90.00
#
_symmetry.space_group_name_H-M   'P 1'
#
loop_
_entity.id
_entity.type
_entity.pdbx_description
1 polymer ?
#
loop_
_entity_poly.entity_id
_entity_poly.type
_entity_poly.pdbx_seq_one_letter_code
_entity_poly.pdbx_strand_id
1 'polypeptide(L)'
;MLKTYLYIPEHLNKKIDYTAKIQKRSKADVIREALESGIDAIQQEGTASAEVLLKIAALGKKYHVKGPKDSSTRMDEYLWDKDWGKDEG
;
A
#
# COMPACT_ATOMS: atom_id res chain seq x y z
N MET A 1 12.47 -28.85 6.57
CA MET A 1 11.26 -28.43 5.81
C MET A 1 10.03 -28.88 6.58
N LEU A 2 9.08 -27.97 6.81
CA LEU A 2 7.78 -28.29 7.42
C LEU A 2 6.75 -28.59 6.32
N LYS A 3 5.83 -29.53 6.57
CA LYS A 3 4.72 -29.84 5.65
C LYS A 3 3.46 -29.15 6.16
N THR A 4 2.82 -28.39 5.30
CA THR A 4 1.54 -27.72 5.57
C THR A 4 0.53 -28.17 4.53
N TYR A 5 -0.68 -28.53 4.98
CA TYR A 5 -1.79 -28.89 4.11
C TYR A 5 -2.79 -27.74 4.10
N LEU A 6 -3.16 -27.28 2.90
CA LEU A 6 -4.12 -26.21 2.68
C LEU A 6 -5.17 -26.68 1.67
N TYR A 7 -6.43 -26.37 1.94
CA TYR A 7 -7.50 -26.59 0.97
C TYR A 7 -7.48 -25.48 -0.08
N ILE A 8 -7.38 -25.86 -1.36
CA ILE A 8 -7.31 -24.92 -2.49
C ILE A 8 -8.58 -25.07 -3.33
N PRO A 9 -9.36 -23.99 -3.55
CA PRO A 9 -10.50 -24.02 -4.44
C PRO A 9 -10.13 -24.42 -5.88
N GLU A 10 -11.04 -25.09 -6.58
CA GLU A 10 -10.77 -25.64 -7.92
C GLU A 10 -10.27 -24.57 -8.91
N HIS A 11 -10.88 -23.38 -8.89
CA HIS A 11 -10.49 -22.27 -9.77
C HIS A 11 -9.05 -21.79 -9.51
N LEU A 12 -8.60 -21.81 -8.26
CA LEU A 12 -7.25 -21.41 -7.88
C LEU A 12 -6.24 -22.49 -8.28
N ASN A 13 -6.59 -23.76 -8.09
CA ASN A 13 -5.76 -24.88 -8.56
C ASN A 13 -5.58 -24.84 -10.08
N LYS A 14 -6.63 -24.52 -10.87
CA LYS A 14 -6.51 -24.33 -12.32
C LYS A 14 -5.51 -23.23 -12.70
N LYS A 15 -5.53 -22.10 -11.97
CA LYS A 15 -4.57 -21.01 -12.17
C LYS A 15 -3.13 -21.45 -11.86
N ILE A 16 -2.92 -22.12 -10.73
CA ILE A 16 -1.60 -22.65 -10.34
C ILE A 16 -1.07 -23.60 -11.42
N ASP A 17 -1.91 -24.51 -11.91
CA ASP A 17 -1.54 -25.50 -12.93
C ASP A 17 -1.14 -24.83 -14.25
N TYR A 18 -1.89 -23.82 -14.67
CA TYR A 18 -1.61 -23.05 -15.87
C TYR A 18 -0.28 -22.28 -15.73
N THR A 19 -0.08 -21.57 -14.62
CA THR A 19 1.16 -20.82 -14.37
C THR A 19 2.38 -21.74 -14.31
N ALA A 20 2.27 -22.87 -13.61
CA ALA A 20 3.34 -23.86 -13.52
C ALA A 20 3.75 -24.40 -14.90
N LYS A 21 2.77 -24.67 -15.77
CA LYS A 21 3.03 -25.12 -17.15
C LYS A 21 3.75 -24.05 -17.98
N ILE A 22 3.28 -22.80 -17.92
CA ILE A 22 3.88 -21.70 -18.70
C ILE A 22 5.31 -21.44 -18.24
N GLN A 23 5.53 -21.37 -16.93
CA GLN A 23 6.83 -21.07 -16.36
C GLN A 23 7.78 -22.27 -16.33
N LYS A 24 7.31 -23.46 -16.73
CA LYS A 24 8.06 -24.73 -16.67
C LYS A 24 8.63 -25.02 -15.28
N ARG A 25 7.82 -24.76 -14.24
CA ARG A 25 8.20 -24.94 -12.83
C ARG A 25 7.24 -25.88 -12.13
N SER A 26 7.64 -26.42 -10.97
CA SER A 26 6.77 -27.25 -10.17
C SER A 26 5.64 -26.42 -9.54
N LYS A 27 4.47 -27.04 -9.30
CA LYS A 27 3.36 -26.36 -8.60
C LYS A 27 3.80 -25.86 -7.22
N ALA A 28 4.63 -26.64 -6.53
CA ALA A 28 5.13 -26.29 -5.20
C ALA A 28 5.99 -25.02 -5.23
N ASP A 29 6.81 -24.83 -6.26
CA ASP A 29 7.64 -23.63 -6.39
C ASP A 29 6.80 -22.39 -6.71
N VAL A 30 5.82 -22.53 -7.61
CA VAL A 30 4.87 -21.46 -7.92
C VAL A 30 4.07 -21.06 -6.69
N ILE A 31 3.58 -22.03 -5.91
CA ILE A 31 2.83 -21.76 -4.67
C ILE A 31 3.72 -21.05 -3.65
N ARG A 32 4.98 -21.50 -3.48
CA ARG A 32 5.90 -20.90 -2.52
C ARG A 32 6.18 -19.43 -2.83
N GLU A 33 6.50 -19.14 -4.09
CA GLU A 33 6.75 -17.76 -4.52
C GLU A 33 5.51 -16.88 -4.38
N ALA A 34 4.34 -17.39 -4.78
CA ALA A 34 3.08 -16.67 -4.61
C ALA A 34 2.75 -16.38 -3.14
N LEU A 35 3.08 -17.30 -2.22
CA LEU A 35 2.92 -17.08 -0.79
C LEU A 35 3.91 -16.06 -0.25
N GLU A 36 5.18 -16.13 -0.64
CA GLU A 36 6.22 -15.18 -0.23
C GLU A 36 5.88 -13.76 -0.67
N SER A 37 5.64 -13.56 -1.97
CA SER A 37 5.23 -12.25 -2.51
C SER A 37 3.88 -11.78 -1.97
N GLY A 38 2.95 -12.72 -1.74
CA GLY A 38 1.64 -12.40 -1.17
C GLY A 38 1.72 -11.91 0.28
N ILE A 39 2.56 -12.52 1.10
CA ILE A 39 2.78 -12.09 2.50
C ILE A 39 3.42 -10.71 2.53
N ASP A 40 4.45 -10.47 1.71
CA ASP A 40 5.10 -9.15 1.63
C ASP A 40 4.12 -8.06 1.22
N ALA A 41 3.26 -8.34 0.24
CA ALA A 41 2.23 -7.40 -0.21
C ALA A 41 1.20 -7.09 0.90
N ILE A 42 0.72 -8.12 1.61
CA ILE A 42 -0.22 -7.96 2.73
C ILE A 42 0.42 -7.17 3.88
N GLN A 43 1.70 -7.41 4.17
CA GLN A 43 2.42 -6.71 5.23
C GLN A 43 2.60 -5.22 4.91
N GLN A 44 2.79 -4.87 3.63
CA GLN A 44 2.93 -3.49 3.18
C GLN A 44 1.60 -2.71 3.19
N GLU A 45 0.46 -3.33 2.92
CA GLU A 45 -0.85 -2.66 2.98
C GLU A 45 -1.15 -2.07 4.37
N GLY A 46 -0.69 -2.71 5.44
CA GLY A 46 -0.88 -2.22 6.81
C GLY A 46 0.02 -1.04 7.21
N THR A 47 1.20 -0.90 6.58
CA THR A 47 2.21 0.10 6.95
C THR A 47 2.33 1.27 5.98
N ALA A 48 1.83 1.13 4.75
CA ALA A 48 1.96 2.15 3.71
C ALA A 48 1.36 3.51 4.13
N SER A 49 0.21 3.52 4.80
CA SER A 49 -0.41 4.76 5.28
C SER A 49 0.43 5.46 6.37
N ALA A 50 0.96 4.68 7.32
CA ALA A 50 1.80 5.19 8.40
C ALA A 50 3.15 5.72 7.86
N GLU A 51 3.76 5.01 6.91
CA GLU A 51 5.02 5.43 6.30
C GLU A 51 4.86 6.71 5.46
N VAL A 52 3.74 6.84 4.75
CA VAL A 52 3.40 8.08 4.02
C VAL A 52 3.23 9.26 4.98
N LEU A 53 2.52 9.08 6.10
CA LEU A 53 2.38 10.13 7.11
C LEU A 53 3.75 10.54 7.71
N LEU A 54 4.64 9.58 7.96
CA LEU A 54 5.99 9.86 8.42
C LEU A 54 6.82 10.64 7.39
N LYS A 55 6.68 10.31 6.09
CA LYS A 55 7.33 11.07 5.00
C LYS A 55 6.79 12.50 4.91
N ILE A 56 5.48 12.70 5.04
CA ILE A 56 4.85 14.03 5.08
C ILE A 56 5.36 14.84 6.28
N ALA A 57 5.42 14.22 7.47
CA ALA A 57 5.97 14.87 8.66
C ALA A 57 7.45 15.25 8.51
N ALA A 58 8.25 14.39 7.89
CA ALA A 58 9.66 14.66 7.60
C ALA A 58 9.83 15.84 6.63
N LEU A 59 8.99 15.95 5.60
CA LEU A 59 8.95 17.10 4.71
C LEU A 59 8.55 18.38 5.47
N GLY A 60 7.51 18.33 6.30
CA GLY A 60 7.11 19.46 7.14
C GLY A 60 8.23 19.95 8.05
N LYS A 61 8.98 19.02 8.66
CA LYS A 61 10.18 19.35 9.46
C LYS A 61 11.29 19.98 8.61
N LYS A 62 11.60 19.40 7.44
CA LYS A 62 12.68 19.88 6.54
C LYS A 62 12.41 21.31 6.06
N TYR A 63 11.18 21.59 5.66
CA TYR A 63 10.78 22.90 5.12
C TYR A 63 10.22 23.85 6.19
N HIS A 64 10.30 23.49 7.47
CA HIS A 64 9.78 24.28 8.59
C HIS A 64 8.33 24.72 8.39
N VAL A 65 7.52 23.84 7.78
CA VAL A 65 6.10 24.09 7.52
C VAL A 65 5.40 24.26 8.86
N LYS A 66 4.81 25.44 9.06
CA LYS A 66 3.97 25.75 10.22
C LYS A 66 2.60 26.13 9.71
N GLY A 67 1.58 25.47 10.22
CA GLY A 67 0.20 25.87 9.97
C GLY A 67 -0.12 27.23 10.62
N PRO A 68 -1.17 27.91 10.15
CA PRO A 68 -1.78 29.03 10.86
C PRO A 68 -2.02 28.72 12.34
N LYS A 69 -1.84 29.71 13.23
CA LYS A 69 -2.04 29.50 14.69
C LYS A 69 -3.51 29.21 15.05
N ASP A 70 -4.42 29.59 14.19
CA ASP A 70 -5.88 29.50 14.27
C ASP A 70 -6.44 28.39 13.37
N SER A 71 -5.60 27.47 12.87
CA SER A 71 -6.02 26.38 11.97
C SER A 71 -7.15 25.53 12.53
N SER A 72 -7.23 25.33 13.85
CA SER A 72 -8.31 24.55 14.46
C SER A 72 -9.66 25.28 14.46
N THR A 73 -9.64 26.62 14.53
CA THR A 73 -10.84 27.46 14.64
C THR A 73 -11.35 27.97 13.30
N ARG A 74 -10.48 28.02 12.28
CA ARG A 74 -10.79 28.53 10.93
C ARG A 74 -10.56 27.48 9.85
N MET A 75 -10.69 26.21 10.24
CA MET A 75 -10.43 25.08 9.34
C MET A 75 -11.30 25.16 8.09
N ASP A 76 -12.58 25.50 8.24
CA ASP A 76 -13.51 25.59 7.12
C ASP A 76 -13.13 26.71 6.14
N GLU A 77 -12.77 27.89 6.65
CA GLU A 77 -12.32 29.01 5.83
C GLU A 77 -11.07 28.67 5.02
N TYR A 78 -10.10 28.00 5.65
CA TYR A 78 -8.87 27.61 4.95
C TYR A 78 -9.08 26.51 3.93
N LEU A 79 -9.95 25.53 4.22
CA LEU A 79 -10.12 24.37 3.35
C LEU A 79 -11.13 24.60 2.23
N TRP A 80 -12.17 25.42 2.46
CA TRP A 80 -13.33 25.52 1.57
C TRP A 80 -13.58 26.90 0.99
N ASP A 81 -13.21 27.99 1.68
CA ASP A 81 -13.50 29.35 1.21
C ASP A 81 -12.44 29.90 0.25
N LYS A 82 -11.24 29.29 0.22
CA LYS A 82 -10.21 29.62 -0.78
C LYS A 82 -10.31 28.74 -2.01
N ASP A 83 -10.42 29.38 -3.17
CA ASP A 83 -10.30 28.72 -4.46
C ASP A 83 -8.81 28.51 -4.79
N TRP A 84 -8.28 27.35 -4.38
CA TRP A 84 -6.85 27.01 -4.49
C TRP A 84 -6.32 26.91 -5.93
N GLY A 85 -7.17 27.12 -6.94
CA GLY A 85 -6.84 27.05 -8.37
C GLY A 85 -6.57 28.38 -9.06
N LYS A 86 -6.63 29.52 -8.36
CA LYS A 86 -6.29 30.83 -8.95
C LYS A 86 -4.96 31.34 -8.40
N ASP A 87 -3.92 31.21 -9.22
CA ASP A 87 -2.70 32.00 -9.09
C ASP A 87 -3.06 33.47 -9.32
N GLU A 88 -3.22 34.25 -8.26
CA GLU A 88 -3.24 35.71 -8.35
C GLU A 88 -1.78 36.19 -8.44
N GLY A 89 -1.33 36.40 -9.68
CA GLY A 89 -0.10 37.12 -10.02
C GLY A 89 -0.28 38.63 -10.08
#